data_AF-A0A4P5YDS5-F1
#
_entry.id   AF-A0A4P5YDS5-F1
#
_cell.length_a   1.000
_cell.length_b   1.000
_cell.length_c   1.000
_cell.angle_alpha   90.00
_cell.angle_beta   90.00
_cell.angle_gamma   90.00
#
_symmetry.space_group_name_H-M   'P 1'
#
loop_
_entity.id
_entity.type
_entity.pdbx_description
1 polymer ?
#
loop_
_entity_poly.entity_id
_entity_poly.type
_entity_poly.pdbx_seq_one_letter_code
_entity_poly.pdbx_strand_id
1 'polypeptide(L)'
;MNRFLAQCVLVATLFCPSLLSAQEILRGTLKKLDVPGKKVTVEIDGKQREFSLTEETRVLGTSGKDLAERLKDFREGNSIFVRSTKQEGKEVLLGIKLDDQRPANEPARKGDVERRRISSDTKSLKPLNELGREKYQDFEAGFYPEGRNERPKDHEAAGLKLAKQVHPLNAQGQSDPNGRIVLLSVGMSNTSQSSEGFQRALREASNLNPQVQFVNGAQGGMTAAAIQNPDDGGRGKQYWDAVNQRLKQAGVSRDQVQVIWIKQADAGPTQGFPKYAQTLQAELARIVQIFPTRFPNAKLVYLSSRTYGGYATSGLNPEPYAFESAFSVKWLIEQQINGDKSLNFDPARGDVKAPWLSWGPYLWANGSTKREDGFAYEPADFTPNDGTHQSPSGQRKVGQLLLKFFESDSTTKPWFARP
;
A
#
# COMPACT_ATOMS: atom_id res chain seq x y z
N MET A 1 -25.90 -9.80 -68.56
CA MET A 1 -25.82 -11.26 -68.33
C MET A 1 -24.62 -11.51 -67.43
N ASN A 2 -24.78 -12.40 -66.44
CA ASN A 2 -23.85 -12.81 -65.38
C ASN A 2 -23.80 -11.97 -64.09
N ARG A 3 -24.56 -12.51 -63.13
CA ARG A 3 -24.61 -12.28 -61.69
C ARG A 3 -23.27 -12.68 -61.05
N PHE A 4 -22.82 -11.92 -60.05
CA PHE A 4 -22.13 -12.48 -58.89
C PHE A 4 -22.56 -11.71 -57.64
N LEU A 5 -23.33 -12.40 -56.79
CA LEU A 5 -23.60 -12.00 -55.41
C LEU A 5 -22.27 -12.06 -54.63
N ALA A 6 -21.89 -10.97 -53.97
CA ALA A 6 -20.96 -11.03 -52.85
C ALA A 6 -21.78 -10.89 -51.56
N GLN A 7 -21.96 -12.02 -50.86
CA GLN A 7 -22.56 -12.07 -49.54
C GLN A 7 -21.72 -11.26 -48.55
N CYS A 8 -22.33 -10.26 -47.93
CA CYS A 8 -21.82 -9.64 -46.72
C CYS A 8 -21.89 -10.65 -45.58
N VAL A 9 -20.75 -11.24 -45.22
CA VAL A 9 -20.62 -11.99 -43.97
C VAL A 9 -20.47 -10.97 -42.83
N LEU A 10 -21.59 -10.67 -42.18
CA LEU A 10 -21.60 -9.96 -40.91
C LEU A 10 -21.05 -10.91 -39.84
N VAL A 11 -19.76 -10.84 -39.55
CA VAL A 11 -19.17 -11.51 -38.38
C VAL A 11 -19.59 -10.70 -37.15
N ALA A 12 -20.76 -11.01 -36.61
CA ALA A 12 -21.14 -10.61 -35.27
C ALA A 12 -20.21 -11.35 -34.29
N THR A 13 -19.10 -10.71 -33.93
CA THR A 13 -18.28 -11.12 -32.79
C THR A 13 -19.11 -10.86 -31.54
N LEU A 14 -19.80 -11.92 -31.08
CA LEU A 14 -20.31 -12.01 -29.72
C LEU A 14 -19.11 -11.86 -28.78
N PHE A 15 -18.88 -10.62 -28.33
CA PHE A 15 -18.11 -10.37 -27.12
C PHE A 15 -18.90 -11.02 -25.97
N CYS A 16 -18.56 -12.26 -25.69
CA CYS A 16 -18.90 -12.88 -24.42
C CYS A 16 -17.98 -12.19 -23.40
N PRO A 17 -18.49 -11.32 -22.50
CA PRO A 17 -17.66 -10.81 -21.42
C PRO A 17 -17.29 -12.03 -20.59
N SER A 18 -16.05 -12.50 -20.71
CA SER A 18 -15.52 -13.47 -19.78
C SER A 18 -15.58 -12.79 -18.42
N LEU A 19 -16.57 -13.20 -17.64
CA LEU A 19 -16.67 -12.97 -16.21
C LEU A 19 -15.37 -13.50 -15.62
N LEU A 20 -14.38 -12.63 -15.50
CA LEU A 20 -13.26 -12.80 -14.58
C LEU A 20 -13.88 -12.79 -13.19
N SER A 21 -14.34 -13.97 -12.76
CA SER A 21 -14.64 -14.25 -11.37
C SER A 21 -13.47 -13.73 -10.55
N ALA A 22 -13.75 -12.80 -9.64
CA ALA A 22 -12.77 -12.33 -8.68
C ALA A 22 -12.10 -13.56 -8.04
N GLN A 23 -10.80 -13.74 -8.27
CA GLN A 23 -10.05 -14.85 -7.71
C GLN A 23 -9.77 -14.51 -6.24
N GLU A 24 -10.72 -14.88 -5.40
CA GLU A 24 -10.71 -14.60 -3.97
C GLU A 24 -9.74 -15.54 -3.24
N ILE A 25 -8.99 -14.99 -2.27
CA ILE A 25 -8.19 -15.77 -1.34
C ILE A 25 -9.08 -16.08 -0.15
N LEU A 26 -9.32 -17.37 0.09
CA LEU A 26 -10.19 -17.86 1.14
C LEU A 26 -9.35 -18.40 2.30
N ARG A 27 -9.76 -18.12 3.53
CA ARG A 27 -9.18 -18.72 4.74
C ARG A 27 -10.06 -19.87 5.19
N GLY A 28 -9.45 -20.97 5.61
CA GLY A 28 -10.17 -22.11 6.13
C GLY A 28 -9.30 -23.05 6.94
N THR A 29 -9.93 -24.08 7.50
CA THR A 29 -9.26 -25.12 8.28
C THR A 29 -9.04 -26.33 7.39
N LEU A 30 -7.80 -26.80 7.30
CA LEU A 30 -7.45 -28.03 6.58
C LEU A 30 -8.13 -29.22 7.27
N LYS A 31 -9.08 -29.88 6.61
CA LYS A 31 -9.76 -31.08 7.15
C LYS A 31 -9.18 -32.37 6.61
N LYS A 32 -8.64 -32.36 5.40
CA LYS A 32 -7.99 -33.53 4.83
C LYS A 32 -6.99 -33.11 3.76
N LEU A 33 -5.83 -33.76 3.76
CA LEU A 33 -4.83 -33.61 2.72
C LEU A 33 -4.48 -34.98 2.14
N ASP A 34 -4.84 -35.20 0.89
CA ASP A 34 -4.54 -36.42 0.14
C ASP A 34 -3.62 -36.06 -1.03
N VAL A 35 -2.31 -36.11 -0.76
CA VAL A 35 -1.29 -35.76 -1.77
C VAL A 35 -1.25 -36.77 -2.91
N PRO A 36 -1.25 -38.11 -2.67
CA PRO A 36 -1.31 -39.09 -3.77
C PRO A 36 -2.59 -38.96 -4.62
N GLY A 37 -3.74 -38.71 -3.98
CA GLY A 37 -5.02 -38.48 -4.66
C GLY A 37 -5.20 -37.06 -5.20
N LYS A 38 -4.22 -36.16 -5.01
CA LYS A 38 -4.23 -34.75 -5.43
C LYS A 38 -5.47 -33.98 -5.01
N LYS A 39 -5.88 -34.16 -3.76
CA LYS A 39 -7.07 -33.53 -3.18
C LYS A 39 -6.79 -32.88 -1.83
N VAL A 40 -7.48 -31.79 -1.58
CA VAL A 40 -7.46 -31.12 -0.28
C VAL A 40 -8.87 -30.69 0.10
N THR A 41 -9.29 -31.04 1.31
CA THR A 41 -10.58 -30.66 1.87
C THR A 41 -10.37 -29.57 2.90
N VAL A 42 -11.05 -28.45 2.73
CA VAL A 42 -10.93 -27.27 3.58
C VAL A 42 -12.31 -26.85 4.05
N GLU A 43 -12.44 -26.61 5.35
CA GLU A 43 -13.63 -26.00 5.92
C GLU A 43 -13.55 -24.48 5.83
N ILE A 44 -14.48 -23.88 5.12
CA ILE A 44 -14.59 -22.43 4.89
C ILE A 44 -16.01 -22.04 5.27
N ASP A 45 -16.16 -21.08 6.19
CA ASP A 45 -17.46 -20.61 6.71
C ASP A 45 -18.38 -21.76 7.19
N GLY A 46 -17.80 -22.76 7.86
CA GLY A 46 -18.51 -23.92 8.39
C GLY A 46 -18.95 -24.96 7.33
N LYS A 47 -18.55 -24.80 6.07
CA LYS A 47 -18.80 -25.76 4.98
C LYS A 47 -17.51 -26.40 4.50
N GLN A 48 -17.50 -27.71 4.35
CA GLN A 48 -16.39 -28.41 3.73
C GLN A 48 -16.42 -28.22 2.21
N ARG A 49 -15.29 -27.81 1.66
CA ARG A 49 -15.05 -27.68 0.22
C ARG A 49 -13.85 -28.52 -0.17
N GLU A 50 -13.98 -29.27 -1.25
CA GLU A 50 -12.88 -30.06 -1.81
C GLU A 50 -12.28 -29.30 -2.99
N PHE A 51 -10.95 -29.23 -3.02
CA PHE A 51 -10.19 -28.66 -4.12
C PHE A 51 -9.21 -29.68 -4.69
N SER A 52 -8.98 -29.62 -5.99
CA SER A 52 -7.94 -30.40 -6.66
C SER A 52 -6.58 -29.71 -6.55
N LEU A 53 -5.55 -30.50 -6.33
CA LEU A 53 -4.14 -30.08 -6.36
C LEU A 53 -3.53 -30.43 -7.74
N THR A 54 -2.59 -29.62 -8.19
CA THR A 54 -1.77 -29.90 -9.38
C THR A 54 -0.30 -29.69 -9.02
N GLU A 55 0.63 -30.16 -9.87
CA GLU A 55 2.06 -29.89 -9.65
C GLU A 55 2.37 -28.38 -9.65
N GLU A 56 1.52 -27.61 -10.33
CA GLU A 56 1.59 -26.15 -10.42
C GLU A 56 1.00 -25.43 -9.19
N THR A 57 0.31 -26.14 -8.29
CA THR A 57 -0.20 -25.55 -7.05
C THR A 57 0.97 -24.92 -6.29
N ARG A 58 0.91 -23.59 -6.09
CA ARG A 58 1.95 -22.86 -5.37
C ARG A 58 1.77 -23.04 -3.86
N VAL A 59 2.71 -23.72 -3.22
CA VAL A 59 2.76 -23.78 -1.76
C VAL A 59 3.66 -22.65 -1.27
N LEU A 60 3.09 -21.71 -0.54
CA LEU A 60 3.78 -20.51 -0.07
C LEU A 60 4.36 -20.76 1.34
N GLY A 61 5.59 -20.30 1.57
CA GLY A 61 6.26 -20.40 2.88
C GLY A 61 7.03 -21.70 3.11
N THR A 62 6.99 -22.65 2.19
CA THR A 62 7.77 -23.90 2.24
C THR A 62 8.64 -24.06 1.00
N SER A 63 9.63 -24.94 1.07
CA SER A 63 10.54 -25.28 -0.04
C SER A 63 10.64 -26.80 -0.17
N GLY A 64 10.65 -27.29 -1.41
CA GLY A 64 10.69 -28.73 -1.72
C GLY A 64 10.79 -28.93 -3.22
N LYS A 65 11.34 -30.08 -3.63
CA LYS A 65 11.57 -30.45 -5.04
C LYS A 65 10.28 -30.84 -5.77
N ASP A 66 9.29 -31.33 -5.03
CA ASP A 66 8.00 -31.73 -5.54
C ASP A 66 6.85 -31.20 -4.66
N LEU A 67 5.60 -31.47 -5.06
CA LEU A 67 4.42 -31.04 -4.31
C LEU A 67 4.33 -31.70 -2.92
N ALA A 68 4.75 -32.96 -2.77
CA ALA A 68 4.68 -33.68 -1.52
C ALA A 68 5.64 -33.10 -0.47
N GLU A 69 6.88 -32.82 -0.87
CA GLU A 69 7.87 -32.16 -0.02
C GLU A 69 7.42 -30.75 0.37
N ARG A 70 6.82 -29.99 -0.55
CA ARG A 70 6.31 -28.64 -0.26
C ARG A 70 5.12 -28.67 0.71
N LEU A 71 4.30 -29.71 0.69
CA LEU A 71 3.14 -29.86 1.58
C LEU A 71 3.44 -30.61 2.88
N LYS A 72 4.70 -31.02 3.11
CA LYS A 72 5.07 -31.90 4.23
C LYS A 72 4.73 -31.36 5.62
N ASP A 73 4.58 -30.04 5.78
CA ASP A 73 4.31 -29.38 7.06
C ASP A 73 2.81 -29.11 7.27
N PHE A 74 1.97 -29.41 6.27
CA PHE A 74 0.52 -29.28 6.38
C PHE A 74 -0.07 -30.51 7.10
N ARG A 75 -0.88 -30.24 8.11
CA ARG A 75 -1.56 -31.22 8.95
C ARG A 75 -3.03 -30.89 9.08
N GLU A 76 -3.85 -31.91 9.22
CA GLU A 76 -5.26 -31.73 9.55
C GLU A 76 -5.42 -30.82 10.79
N GLY A 77 -6.35 -29.89 10.71
CA GLY A 77 -6.57 -28.82 11.67
C GLY A 77 -5.80 -27.53 11.40
N ASN A 78 -4.76 -27.53 10.54
CA ASN A 78 -4.05 -26.27 10.27
C ASN A 78 -4.99 -25.21 9.67
N SER A 79 -4.88 -23.99 10.19
CA SER A 79 -5.42 -22.82 9.51
C SER A 79 -4.60 -22.57 8.26
N ILE A 80 -5.26 -22.39 7.12
CA ILE A 80 -4.62 -22.18 5.83
C ILE A 80 -5.33 -21.10 5.02
N PHE A 81 -4.57 -20.47 4.13
CA PHE A 81 -5.12 -19.68 3.03
C PHE A 81 -5.09 -20.53 1.76
N VAL A 82 -6.19 -20.51 1.02
CA VAL A 82 -6.31 -21.15 -0.28
C VAL A 82 -6.76 -20.14 -1.32
N ARG A 83 -6.15 -20.20 -2.49
CA ARG A 83 -6.60 -19.50 -3.68
C ARG A 83 -6.97 -20.54 -4.72
N SER A 84 -8.20 -20.50 -5.21
CA SER A 84 -8.70 -21.45 -6.20
C SER A 84 -9.14 -20.75 -7.49
N THR A 85 -9.29 -21.56 -8.53
CA THR A 85 -9.95 -21.20 -9.78
C THR A 85 -10.89 -22.32 -10.20
N LYS A 86 -11.86 -22.03 -11.06
CA LYS A 86 -12.66 -23.06 -11.72
C LYS A 86 -12.01 -23.43 -13.05
N GLN A 87 -11.69 -24.70 -13.24
CA GLN A 87 -11.22 -25.28 -14.51
C GLN A 87 -12.10 -26.49 -14.82
N GLU A 88 -12.71 -26.52 -16.00
CA GLU A 88 -13.56 -27.64 -16.46
C GLU A 88 -14.65 -28.06 -15.43
N GLY A 89 -15.22 -27.08 -14.72
CA GLY A 89 -16.25 -27.31 -13.69
C GLY A 89 -15.72 -27.80 -12.34
N LYS A 90 -14.41 -28.02 -12.19
CA LYS A 90 -13.76 -28.39 -10.92
C LYS A 90 -13.04 -27.21 -10.29
N GLU A 91 -13.02 -27.15 -8.95
CA GLU A 91 -12.25 -26.14 -8.22
C GLU A 91 -10.81 -26.63 -8.02
N VAL A 92 -9.87 -25.94 -8.65
CA VAL A 92 -8.43 -26.27 -8.62
C VAL A 92 -7.69 -25.22 -7.79
N LEU A 93 -6.80 -25.65 -6.89
CA LEU A 93 -5.97 -24.73 -6.11
C LEU A 93 -4.81 -24.16 -6.94
N LEU A 94 -4.79 -22.84 -7.07
CA LEU A 94 -3.67 -22.07 -7.58
C LEU A 94 -2.58 -21.89 -6.52
N GLY A 95 -2.96 -21.77 -5.24
CA GLY A 95 -2.00 -21.69 -4.16
C GLY A 95 -2.58 -21.96 -2.79
N ILE A 96 -1.69 -22.41 -1.89
CA ILE A 96 -2.00 -22.75 -0.51
C ILE A 96 -0.87 -22.23 0.40
N LYS A 97 -1.22 -21.72 1.57
CA LYS A 97 -0.27 -21.20 2.57
C LYS A 97 -0.73 -21.60 3.97
N LEU A 98 0.21 -22.02 4.83
CA LEU A 98 -0.05 -22.09 6.27
C LEU A 98 -0.35 -20.68 6.82
N ASP A 99 -1.33 -20.61 7.71
CA ASP A 99 -1.57 -19.44 8.51
C ASP A 99 -0.74 -19.59 9.80
N ASP A 100 0.36 -18.85 9.89
CA ASP A 100 1.44 -19.03 10.89
C ASP A 100 1.02 -18.65 12.34
N GLN A 101 -0.29 -18.64 12.65
CA GLN A 101 -0.85 -18.38 13.98
C GLN A 101 -1.48 -19.65 14.61
N ARG A 102 -0.61 -20.58 15.05
CA ARG A 102 -0.83 -21.70 16.02
C ARG A 102 -1.83 -22.84 15.65
N PRO A 103 -1.72 -24.02 16.30
CA PRO A 103 -2.43 -25.26 15.93
C PRO A 103 -3.90 -25.33 16.39
N ALA A 104 -4.66 -26.20 15.72
CA ALA A 104 -6.13 -26.32 15.68
C ALA A 104 -6.91 -26.62 16.97
N ASN A 105 -6.25 -26.96 18.08
CA ASN A 105 -6.90 -27.67 19.19
C ASN A 105 -7.00 -26.88 20.49
N GLU A 106 -7.37 -25.60 20.43
CA GLU A 106 -7.93 -24.89 21.59
C GLU A 106 -9.28 -24.25 21.26
N PRO A 107 -10.37 -24.57 22.00
CA PRO A 107 -11.64 -23.88 21.83
C PRO A 107 -11.52 -22.44 22.36
N ALA A 108 -11.97 -21.48 21.57
CA ALA A 108 -11.96 -20.05 21.92
C ALA A 108 -12.74 -19.81 23.22
N ARG A 109 -12.06 -19.31 24.25
CA ARG A 109 -12.72 -18.83 25.48
C ARG A 109 -13.30 -17.46 25.18
N LYS A 110 -14.47 -17.17 25.75
CA LYS A 110 -15.18 -15.87 25.65
C LYS A 110 -14.37 -14.65 26.15
N GLY A 111 -13.12 -14.83 26.61
CA GLY A 111 -12.16 -13.76 26.95
C GLY A 111 -10.98 -13.59 25.98
N ASP A 112 -10.94 -14.33 24.86
CA ASP A 112 -9.81 -14.32 23.92
C ASP A 112 -9.85 -13.16 22.90
N VAL A 113 -11.02 -12.50 22.76
CA VAL A 113 -11.14 -11.26 21.96
C VAL A 113 -10.37 -10.11 22.62
N GLU A 114 -10.21 -10.15 23.94
CA GLU A 114 -9.51 -9.10 24.70
C GLU A 114 -8.00 -9.37 24.88
N ARG A 115 -7.55 -10.63 24.78
CA ARG A 115 -6.15 -11.03 25.01
C ARG A 115 -5.26 -11.13 23.76
N ARG A 116 -5.77 -10.86 22.56
CA ARG A 116 -4.97 -10.86 21.31
C ARG A 116 -4.37 -9.51 20.93
N ARG A 117 -4.54 -8.45 21.73
CA ARG A 117 -3.88 -7.17 21.47
C ARG A 117 -2.40 -7.28 21.81
N ILE A 118 -1.57 -7.39 20.77
CA ILE A 118 -0.11 -7.18 20.87
C ILE A 118 0.19 -5.67 21.02
N SER A 119 -0.81 -4.83 20.76
CA SER A 119 -0.80 -3.37 20.95
C SER A 119 -0.62 -2.98 22.42
N SER A 120 0.28 -2.03 22.66
CA SER A 120 0.34 -1.25 23.91
C SER A 120 -0.97 -0.49 24.18
N ASP A 121 -1.20 -0.07 25.43
CA ASP A 121 -2.34 0.80 25.76
C ASP A 121 -2.13 2.19 25.16
N THR A 122 -2.80 2.44 24.04
CA THR A 122 -2.72 3.71 23.32
C THR A 122 -3.79 4.70 23.75
N LYS A 123 -4.66 4.40 24.74
CA LYS A 123 -5.80 5.25 25.08
C LYS A 123 -5.43 6.71 25.38
N SER A 124 -4.23 6.97 25.88
CA SER A 124 -3.72 8.32 26.16
C SER A 124 -2.97 8.97 24.99
N LEU A 125 -2.67 8.24 23.91
CA LEU A 125 -1.97 8.79 22.76
C LEU A 125 -2.87 9.77 22.00
N LYS A 126 -2.41 11.00 21.89
CA LYS A 126 -3.00 12.01 21.01
C LYS A 126 -2.37 11.93 19.62
N PRO A 127 -3.12 12.19 18.55
CA PRO A 127 -2.58 12.36 17.20
C PRO A 127 -1.40 13.35 17.17
N LEU A 128 -0.42 13.12 16.29
CA LEU A 128 0.81 13.94 16.25
C LEU A 128 0.52 15.43 16.06
N ASN A 129 -0.52 15.77 15.30
CA ASN A 129 -0.97 17.14 15.07
C ASN A 129 -1.76 17.76 16.23
N GLU A 130 -2.17 16.98 17.22
CA GLU A 130 -3.02 17.42 18.34
C GLU A 130 -2.25 17.47 19.68
N LEU A 131 -1.00 17.01 19.69
CA LEU A 131 -0.12 17.14 20.86
C LEU A 131 0.25 18.59 21.15
N GLY A 132 0.20 19.48 20.15
CA GLY A 132 0.59 20.89 20.33
C GLY A 132 2.03 21.01 20.81
N ARG A 133 2.23 21.61 22.00
CA ARG A 133 3.55 21.74 22.65
C ARG A 133 3.94 20.53 23.52
N GLU A 134 3.04 19.55 23.67
CA GLU A 134 3.36 18.31 24.39
C GLU A 134 4.40 17.52 23.59
N LYS A 135 5.31 16.87 24.33
CA LYS A 135 6.30 15.97 23.74
C LYS A 135 5.80 14.54 23.80
N TYR A 136 6.12 13.76 22.77
CA TYR A 136 6.05 12.32 22.87
C TYR A 136 7.41 11.81 23.34
N GLN A 137 7.45 11.37 24.60
CA GLN A 137 8.70 11.15 25.31
C GLN A 137 9.52 12.45 25.30
N ASP A 138 10.72 12.46 24.72
CA ASP A 138 11.58 13.64 24.67
C ASP A 138 11.48 14.46 23.38
N PHE A 139 10.65 14.02 22.43
CA PHE A 139 10.62 14.58 21.07
C PHE A 139 9.38 15.44 20.84
N GLU A 140 9.60 16.57 20.17
CA GLU A 140 8.54 17.48 19.77
C GLU A 140 7.59 16.81 18.76
N ALA A 141 6.30 17.09 18.91
CA ALA A 141 5.26 16.63 18.01
C ALA A 141 5.15 17.53 16.76
N GLY A 142 3.96 17.56 16.15
CA GLY A 142 3.69 18.35 14.94
C GLY A 142 4.35 17.78 13.69
N PHE A 143 3.82 18.16 12.53
CA PHE A 143 4.30 17.70 11.23
C PHE A 143 5.64 18.30 10.82
N TYR A 144 5.95 19.52 11.26
CA TYR A 144 7.10 20.31 10.82
C TYR A 144 7.93 20.80 12.02
N PRO A 145 9.11 21.40 11.80
CA PRO A 145 9.95 21.92 12.89
C PRO A 145 9.18 22.82 13.85
N GLU A 146 9.66 22.89 15.10
CA GLU A 146 9.09 23.71 16.18
C GLU A 146 7.66 23.30 16.58
N GLY A 147 7.29 22.03 16.40
CA GLY A 147 5.97 21.52 16.77
C GLY A 147 4.81 21.99 15.89
N ARG A 148 5.08 22.54 14.70
CA ARG A 148 4.05 23.11 13.81
C ARG A 148 3.36 22.05 12.96
N ASN A 149 2.12 22.33 12.57
CA ASN A 149 1.37 21.50 11.61
C ASN A 149 1.36 22.09 10.20
N GLU A 150 1.66 23.38 10.08
CA GLU A 150 1.77 24.10 8.82
C GLU A 150 3.19 24.01 8.26
N ARG A 151 3.29 23.91 6.93
CA ARG A 151 4.58 23.95 6.23
C ARG A 151 5.31 25.27 6.54
N PRO A 152 6.63 25.24 6.81
CA PRO A 152 7.42 26.46 6.89
C PRO A 152 7.32 27.27 5.59
N LYS A 153 7.27 28.60 5.70
CA LYS A 153 6.98 29.51 4.57
C LYS A 153 7.88 29.28 3.35
N ASP A 154 9.18 29.07 3.54
CA ASP A 154 10.11 28.86 2.42
C ASP A 154 9.93 27.48 1.79
N HIS A 155 9.58 26.47 2.59
CA HIS A 155 9.27 25.12 2.11
C HIS A 155 7.94 25.09 1.36
N GLU A 156 6.94 25.83 1.83
CA GLU A 156 5.66 26.10 1.14
C GLU A 156 5.90 26.75 -0.23
N ALA A 157 6.68 27.85 -0.27
CA ALA A 157 6.96 28.56 -1.50
C ALA A 157 7.70 27.67 -2.52
N ALA A 158 8.66 26.85 -2.06
CA ALA A 158 9.34 25.87 -2.90
C ALA A 158 8.37 24.83 -3.48
N GLY A 159 7.51 24.25 -2.64
CA GLY A 159 6.47 23.30 -3.05
C GLY A 159 5.52 23.91 -4.09
N LEU A 160 5.06 25.15 -3.87
CA LEU A 160 4.19 25.86 -4.82
C LEU A 160 4.86 26.12 -6.16
N LYS A 161 6.16 26.47 -6.16
CA LYS A 161 6.94 26.65 -7.39
C LYS A 161 7.06 25.35 -8.18
N LEU A 162 7.26 24.22 -7.50
CA LEU A 162 7.33 22.90 -8.12
C LEU A 162 5.96 22.42 -8.60
N ALA A 163 4.89 22.65 -7.83
CA ALA A 163 3.52 22.32 -8.19
C ALA A 163 3.07 23.02 -9.47
N LYS A 164 3.46 24.29 -9.68
CA LYS A 164 3.20 25.02 -10.93
C LYS A 164 3.90 24.43 -12.15
N GLN A 165 4.92 23.59 -11.96
CA GLN A 165 5.61 22.89 -13.03
C GLN A 165 5.04 21.49 -13.29
N VAL A 166 4.05 21.03 -12.51
CA VAL A 166 3.37 19.77 -12.80
C VAL A 166 2.40 20.00 -13.95
N HIS A 167 2.65 19.36 -15.08
CA HIS A 167 1.85 19.50 -16.29
C HIS A 167 1.85 18.20 -17.09
N PRO A 168 0.94 17.99 -18.03
CA PRO A 168 0.84 16.74 -18.75
C PRO A 168 2.10 16.46 -19.60
N LEU A 169 2.62 15.23 -19.51
CA LEU A 169 3.80 14.77 -20.22
C LEU A 169 3.46 13.61 -21.18
N ASN A 170 4.16 13.51 -22.30
CA ASN A 170 4.13 12.34 -23.18
C ASN A 170 4.99 11.19 -22.62
N ALA A 171 5.01 10.04 -23.30
CA ALA A 171 5.75 8.86 -22.85
C ALA A 171 7.27 9.05 -22.70
N GLN A 172 7.85 10.08 -23.34
CA GLN A 172 9.27 10.46 -23.24
C GLN A 172 9.52 11.52 -22.17
N GLY A 173 8.51 11.86 -21.36
CA GLY A 173 8.63 12.86 -20.29
C GLY A 173 8.71 14.31 -20.79
N GLN A 174 8.30 14.57 -22.03
CA GLN A 174 8.26 15.91 -22.62
C GLN A 174 6.86 16.51 -22.47
N SER A 175 6.77 17.83 -22.34
CA SER A 175 5.49 18.54 -22.28
C SER A 175 4.61 18.21 -23.48
N ASP A 176 3.37 17.77 -23.22
CA ASP A 176 2.39 17.46 -24.25
C ASP A 176 0.99 17.78 -23.72
N PRO A 177 0.23 18.71 -24.32
CA PRO A 177 -1.15 19.01 -23.92
C PRO A 177 -2.10 17.81 -23.94
N ASN A 178 -1.79 16.73 -24.64
CA ASN A 178 -2.55 15.48 -24.66
C ASN A 178 -1.95 14.40 -23.74
N GLY A 179 -0.88 14.74 -23.03
CA GLY A 179 -0.14 13.84 -22.15
C GLY A 179 -0.87 13.53 -20.84
N ARG A 180 -0.10 12.98 -19.89
CA ARG A 180 -0.57 12.57 -18.56
C ARG A 180 0.26 13.21 -17.45
N ILE A 181 -0.41 13.51 -16.35
CA ILE A 181 0.22 13.79 -15.05
C ILE A 181 0.15 12.51 -14.25
N VAL A 182 1.27 11.80 -14.08
CA VAL A 182 1.26 10.51 -13.37
C VAL A 182 1.57 10.71 -11.89
N LEU A 183 0.63 10.28 -11.05
CA LEU A 183 0.75 10.15 -9.60
C LEU A 183 0.96 8.67 -9.26
N LEU A 184 2.07 8.33 -8.61
CA LEU A 184 2.43 6.96 -8.26
C LEU A 184 2.36 6.74 -6.76
N SER A 185 1.74 5.65 -6.28
CA SER A 185 1.93 5.22 -4.89
C SER A 185 3.13 4.28 -4.74
N VAL A 186 3.95 4.47 -3.70
CA VAL A 186 5.06 3.59 -3.32
C VAL A 186 4.84 3.07 -1.90
N GLY A 187 4.81 1.75 -1.71
CA GLY A 187 4.61 1.17 -0.38
C GLY A 187 4.31 -0.32 -0.33
N MET A 188 3.96 -0.79 0.87
CA MET A 188 3.62 -2.18 1.17
C MET A 188 2.11 -2.51 0.98
N SER A 189 1.64 -3.68 1.45
CA SER A 189 0.23 -4.15 1.32
C SER A 189 -0.79 -3.10 1.77
N ASN A 190 -0.55 -2.49 2.91
CA ASN A 190 -1.44 -1.49 3.52
C ASN A 190 -1.53 -0.23 2.66
N THR A 191 -0.48 0.07 1.89
CA THR A 191 -0.46 1.16 0.90
C THR A 191 -1.21 0.74 -0.36
N SER A 192 -1.07 -0.50 -0.83
CA SER A 192 -1.89 -1.01 -1.95
C SER A 192 -3.38 -0.93 -1.65
N GLN A 193 -3.80 -1.34 -0.44
CA GLN A 193 -5.19 -1.28 0.00
C GLN A 193 -5.71 0.16 0.07
N SER A 194 -4.91 1.09 0.58
CA SER A 194 -5.24 2.52 0.58
C SER A 194 -5.33 3.08 -0.84
N SER A 195 -4.41 2.67 -1.73
CA SER A 195 -4.40 3.02 -3.15
C SER A 195 -5.64 2.50 -3.89
N GLU A 196 -6.11 1.29 -3.59
CA GLU A 196 -7.37 0.74 -4.13
C GLU A 196 -8.58 1.55 -3.66
N GLY A 197 -8.58 1.99 -2.40
CA GLY A 197 -9.54 2.94 -1.85
C GLY A 197 -9.53 4.27 -2.60
N PHE A 198 -8.35 4.82 -2.83
CA PHE A 198 -8.18 6.09 -3.54
C PHE A 198 -8.59 5.96 -5.02
N GLN A 199 -8.28 4.86 -5.69
CA GLN A 199 -8.76 4.59 -7.05
C GLN A 199 -10.29 4.56 -7.15
N ARG A 200 -10.99 4.06 -6.12
CA ARG A 200 -12.47 4.14 -6.05
C ARG A 200 -12.92 5.59 -5.90
N ALA A 201 -12.34 6.32 -4.95
CA ALA A 201 -12.67 7.73 -4.72
C ALA A 201 -12.44 8.59 -5.98
N LEU A 202 -11.33 8.37 -6.70
CA LEU A 202 -11.04 9.05 -7.98
C LEU A 202 -12.09 8.80 -9.07
N ARG A 203 -12.67 7.59 -9.14
CA ARG A 203 -13.74 7.28 -10.12
C ARG A 203 -15.05 7.97 -9.78
N GLU A 204 -15.27 8.29 -8.50
CA GLU A 204 -16.47 8.96 -8.00
C GLU A 204 -16.30 10.49 -7.98
N ALA A 205 -15.06 11.00 -8.11
CA ALA A 205 -14.75 12.42 -8.08
C ALA A 205 -15.19 13.14 -9.37
N SER A 206 -15.91 14.26 -9.21
CA SER A 206 -16.38 15.08 -10.33
C SER A 206 -15.41 16.23 -10.69
N ASN A 207 -14.54 16.63 -9.75
CA ASN A 207 -13.65 17.78 -9.89
C ASN A 207 -12.18 17.40 -10.21
N LEU A 208 -11.95 16.22 -10.80
CA LEU A 208 -10.62 15.74 -11.16
C LEU A 208 -10.15 16.29 -12.52
N ASN A 209 -8.89 16.73 -12.59
CA ASN A 209 -8.22 17.00 -13.86
C ASN A 209 -8.13 15.70 -14.68
N PRO A 210 -8.73 15.63 -15.89
CA PRO A 210 -8.79 14.40 -16.68
C PRO A 210 -7.43 13.88 -17.17
N GLN A 211 -6.37 14.69 -17.06
CA GLN A 211 -5.01 14.30 -17.42
C GLN A 211 -4.25 13.63 -16.28
N VAL A 212 -4.77 13.71 -15.05
CA VAL A 212 -4.20 13.00 -13.91
C VAL A 212 -4.48 11.51 -14.04
N GLN A 213 -3.43 10.71 -13.92
CA GLN A 213 -3.52 9.27 -13.88
C GLN A 213 -2.80 8.72 -12.66
N PHE A 214 -3.57 8.07 -11.79
CA PHE A 214 -3.03 7.42 -10.60
C PHE A 214 -2.63 5.97 -10.88
N VAL A 215 -1.41 5.59 -10.51
CA VAL A 215 -0.89 4.22 -10.61
C VAL A 215 -0.56 3.70 -9.22
N ASN A 216 -1.16 2.56 -8.85
CA ASN A 216 -0.82 1.87 -7.62
C ASN A 216 0.49 1.07 -7.79
N GLY A 217 1.62 1.60 -7.35
CA GLY A 217 2.90 0.87 -7.33
C GLY A 217 3.13 -0.03 -6.11
N ALA A 218 2.27 0.05 -5.10
CA ALA A 218 2.49 -0.60 -3.81
C ALA A 218 2.22 -2.12 -3.86
N GLN A 219 2.98 -2.91 -3.09
CA GLN A 219 2.93 -4.37 -3.15
C GLN A 219 2.93 -5.04 -1.79
N GLY A 220 2.14 -6.12 -1.68
CA GLY A 220 2.05 -6.90 -0.45
C GLY A 220 3.41 -7.42 0.02
N GLY A 221 3.67 -7.28 1.32
CA GLY A 221 4.90 -7.72 1.95
C GLY A 221 6.14 -6.87 1.68
N MET A 222 6.10 -5.89 0.78
CA MET A 222 7.29 -5.10 0.38
C MET A 222 7.47 -3.86 1.27
N THR A 223 8.04 -4.07 2.47
CA THR A 223 8.34 -3.05 3.50
C THR A 223 9.36 -2.01 3.04
N ALA A 224 9.60 -0.97 3.83
CA ALA A 224 10.65 0.02 3.55
C ALA A 224 12.02 -0.67 3.42
N ALA A 225 12.36 -1.55 4.37
CA ALA A 225 13.59 -2.32 4.33
C ALA A 225 13.80 -3.09 3.01
N ALA A 226 12.71 -3.62 2.43
CA ALA A 226 12.76 -4.46 1.23
C ALA A 226 12.92 -3.68 -0.07
N ILE A 227 12.46 -2.42 -0.15
CA ILE A 227 12.38 -1.68 -1.42
C ILE A 227 13.44 -0.58 -1.60
N GLN A 228 14.24 -0.33 -0.56
CA GLN A 228 15.24 0.74 -0.51
C GLN A 228 16.46 0.54 -1.43
N ASN A 229 16.58 -0.59 -2.14
CA ASN A 229 17.61 -0.82 -3.14
C ASN A 229 17.04 -1.56 -4.36
N PRO A 230 16.90 -0.91 -5.54
CA PRO A 230 16.36 -1.54 -6.74
C PRO A 230 17.29 -2.56 -7.40
N ASP A 231 18.57 -2.53 -7.04
CA ASP A 231 19.62 -3.31 -7.69
C ASP A 231 20.16 -4.43 -6.76
N ASP A 232 19.40 -4.77 -5.72
CA ASP A 232 19.73 -5.80 -4.73
C ASP A 232 19.70 -7.24 -5.27
N GLY A 233 19.27 -7.44 -6.52
CA GLY A 233 19.07 -8.76 -7.13
C GLY A 233 17.95 -9.60 -6.49
N GLY A 234 17.18 -9.01 -5.57
CA GLY A 234 16.22 -9.69 -4.72
C GLY A 234 14.88 -8.95 -4.63
N ARG A 235 14.47 -8.61 -3.41
CA ARG A 235 13.12 -8.09 -3.14
C ARG A 235 12.93 -6.69 -3.68
N GLY A 236 13.97 -5.84 -3.61
CA GLY A 236 13.92 -4.50 -4.13
C GLY A 236 13.81 -4.51 -5.65
N LYS A 237 14.64 -5.30 -6.33
CA LYS A 237 14.51 -5.51 -7.79
C LYS A 237 13.11 -5.99 -8.17
N GLN A 238 12.60 -7.03 -7.49
CA GLN A 238 11.26 -7.56 -7.73
C GLN A 238 10.16 -6.50 -7.57
N TYR A 239 10.22 -5.72 -6.49
CA TYR A 239 9.25 -4.65 -6.23
C TYR A 239 9.24 -3.65 -7.39
N TRP A 240 10.41 -3.13 -7.76
CA TRP A 240 10.48 -2.09 -8.77
C TRP A 240 10.23 -2.58 -10.20
N ASP A 241 10.52 -3.84 -10.51
CA ASP A 241 10.10 -4.45 -11.78
C ASP A 241 8.58 -4.53 -11.90
N ALA A 242 7.89 -4.87 -10.81
CA ALA A 242 6.43 -4.85 -10.79
C ALA A 242 5.86 -3.42 -10.84
N VAL A 243 6.52 -2.40 -10.28
CA VAL A 243 6.15 -0.99 -10.52
C VAL A 243 6.24 -0.64 -12.01
N ASN A 244 7.33 -1.04 -12.68
CA ASN A 244 7.50 -0.83 -14.12
C ASN A 244 6.40 -1.52 -14.93
N GLN A 245 6.04 -2.76 -14.57
CA GLN A 245 4.96 -3.50 -15.22
C GLN A 245 3.61 -2.78 -15.07
N ARG A 246 3.31 -2.23 -13.88
CA ARG A 246 2.04 -1.54 -13.63
C ARG A 246 1.94 -0.20 -14.33
N LEU A 247 3.05 0.56 -14.44
CA LEU A 247 3.10 1.77 -15.29
C LEU A 247 2.79 1.41 -16.75
N LYS A 248 3.45 0.36 -17.27
CA LYS A 248 3.20 -0.13 -18.65
C LYS A 248 1.75 -0.57 -18.86
N GLN A 249 1.16 -1.30 -17.91
CA GLN A 249 -0.25 -1.73 -17.97
C GLN A 249 -1.22 -0.55 -17.94
N ALA A 250 -0.87 0.53 -17.23
CA ALA A 250 -1.64 1.77 -17.22
C ALA A 250 -1.42 2.63 -18.48
N GLY A 251 -0.54 2.21 -19.41
CA GLY A 251 -0.25 2.95 -20.64
C GLY A 251 0.61 4.20 -20.43
N VAL A 252 1.39 4.26 -19.33
CA VAL A 252 2.26 5.39 -18.99
C VAL A 252 3.71 4.93 -18.76
N SER A 253 4.65 5.87 -18.81
CA SER A 253 6.08 5.63 -18.59
C SER A 253 6.58 6.15 -17.24
N ARG A 254 7.80 5.75 -16.87
CA ARG A 254 8.52 6.29 -15.71
C ARG A 254 8.77 7.79 -15.85
N ASP A 255 8.96 8.26 -17.08
CA ASP A 255 9.28 9.66 -17.36
C ASP A 255 8.05 10.57 -17.21
N GLN A 256 6.84 10.01 -17.18
CA GLN A 256 5.60 10.76 -16.91
C GLN A 256 5.30 10.92 -15.41
N VAL A 257 5.99 10.16 -14.53
CA VAL A 257 5.81 10.24 -13.08
C VAL A 257 6.35 11.56 -12.57
N GLN A 258 5.44 12.39 -12.04
CA GLN A 258 5.77 13.72 -11.51
C GLN A 258 5.50 13.84 -10.01
N VAL A 259 4.59 13.02 -9.50
CA VAL A 259 4.16 13.06 -8.10
C VAL A 259 4.15 11.66 -7.53
N ILE A 260 4.62 11.50 -6.30
CA ILE A 260 4.68 10.21 -5.61
C ILE A 260 4.05 10.32 -4.23
N TRP A 261 3.19 9.38 -3.87
CA TRP A 261 2.69 9.22 -2.52
C TRP A 261 3.35 8.00 -1.85
N ILE A 262 3.95 8.19 -0.68
CA ILE A 262 4.62 7.12 0.08
C ILE A 262 3.86 6.82 1.36
N LYS A 263 3.69 5.53 1.62
CA LYS A 263 3.34 5.02 2.94
C LYS A 263 4.08 3.71 3.16
N GLN A 264 4.89 3.63 4.21
CA GLN A 264 5.71 2.45 4.51
C GLN A 264 5.82 2.17 6.01
N ALA A 265 6.26 0.96 6.32
CA ALA A 265 6.68 0.50 7.64
C ALA A 265 7.48 -0.80 7.48
N ASP A 266 8.02 -1.32 8.58
CA ASP A 266 8.62 -2.65 8.63
C ASP A 266 7.75 -3.66 9.35
N ALA A 267 7.93 -4.92 8.97
CA ALA A 267 7.23 -6.05 9.54
C ALA A 267 7.99 -6.59 10.76
N GLY A 268 7.29 -6.91 11.84
CA GLY A 268 7.87 -7.47 13.06
C GLY A 268 8.87 -6.56 13.78
N PRO A 269 8.61 -5.25 13.95
CA PRO A 269 9.54 -4.39 14.68
C PRO A 269 9.68 -4.84 16.14
N THR A 270 10.92 -4.88 16.61
CA THR A 270 11.27 -5.23 18.01
C THR A 270 12.04 -4.12 18.72
N GLN A 271 12.47 -3.10 17.95
CA GLN A 271 13.24 -1.97 18.44
C GLN A 271 12.30 -0.95 19.08
N GLY A 272 12.48 -0.55 20.34
CA GLY A 272 11.68 0.53 20.92
C GLY A 272 11.93 1.89 20.28
N PHE A 273 11.14 2.89 20.69
CA PHE A 273 11.36 4.28 20.33
C PHE A 273 12.64 4.84 20.99
N PRO A 274 13.42 5.71 20.31
CA PRO A 274 13.22 6.20 18.94
C PRO A 274 13.83 5.28 17.87
N LYS A 275 14.41 4.14 18.25
CA LYS A 275 15.26 3.35 17.35
C LYS A 275 14.50 2.83 16.13
N TYR A 276 13.29 2.30 16.29
CA TYR A 276 12.47 1.88 15.14
C TYR A 276 12.15 3.06 14.21
N ALA A 277 11.73 4.20 14.78
CA ALA A 277 11.40 5.38 14.00
C ALA A 277 12.61 5.91 13.19
N GLN A 278 13.80 5.89 13.79
CA GLN A 278 15.06 6.24 13.12
C GLN A 278 15.44 5.25 12.01
N THR A 279 15.23 3.95 12.24
CA THR A 279 15.45 2.92 11.21
C THR A 279 14.58 3.20 10.00
N LEU A 280 13.27 3.35 10.20
CA LEU A 280 12.33 3.63 9.11
C LEU A 280 12.61 4.98 8.43
N GLN A 281 13.03 6.02 9.16
CA GLN A 281 13.47 7.29 8.56
C GLN A 281 14.62 7.08 7.57
N ALA A 282 15.66 6.35 7.97
CA ALA A 282 16.83 6.10 7.12
C ALA A 282 16.48 5.30 5.86
N GLU A 283 15.55 4.34 5.98
CA GLU A 283 15.07 3.57 4.84
C GLU A 283 14.22 4.42 3.89
N LEU A 284 13.33 5.26 4.44
CA LEU A 284 12.58 6.23 3.64
C LEU A 284 13.51 7.21 2.90
N ALA A 285 14.59 7.67 3.56
CA ALA A 285 15.61 8.52 2.93
C ALA A 285 16.24 7.82 1.70
N ARG A 286 16.65 6.56 1.83
CA ARG A 286 17.19 5.77 0.72
C ARG A 286 16.17 5.57 -0.40
N ILE A 287 14.89 5.36 -0.06
CA ILE A 287 13.81 5.24 -1.04
C ILE A 287 13.66 6.51 -1.86
N VAL A 288 13.57 7.68 -1.23
CA VAL A 288 13.38 8.95 -1.96
C VAL A 288 14.62 9.32 -2.79
N GLN A 289 15.81 8.88 -2.37
CA GLN A 289 17.07 9.08 -3.10
C GLN A 289 17.15 8.28 -4.41
N ILE A 290 16.34 7.23 -4.58
CA ILE A 290 16.26 6.47 -5.84
C ILE A 290 15.46 7.24 -6.91
N PHE A 291 14.57 8.16 -6.50
CA PHE A 291 13.58 8.75 -7.40
C PHE A 291 14.17 9.62 -8.52
N PRO A 292 15.20 10.45 -8.33
CA PRO A 292 15.76 11.23 -9.43
C PRO A 292 16.23 10.36 -10.61
N THR A 293 16.83 9.20 -10.32
CA THR A 293 17.24 8.24 -11.35
C THR A 293 16.05 7.43 -11.87
N ARG A 294 15.09 7.11 -11.01
CA ARG A 294 14.01 6.20 -11.37
C ARG A 294 12.86 6.89 -12.10
N PHE A 295 12.55 8.12 -11.75
CA PHE A 295 11.45 8.95 -12.23
C PHE A 295 11.99 10.37 -12.48
N PRO A 296 12.61 10.62 -13.64
CA PRO A 296 13.38 11.87 -13.89
C PRO A 296 12.55 13.16 -13.75
N ASN A 297 11.24 13.08 -13.89
CA ASN A 297 10.32 14.21 -13.75
C ASN A 297 9.61 14.27 -12.38
N ALA A 298 9.95 13.40 -11.42
CA ALA A 298 9.36 13.43 -10.08
C ALA A 298 9.80 14.69 -9.31
N LYS A 299 8.83 15.55 -8.98
CA LYS A 299 9.04 16.84 -8.32
C LYS A 299 8.54 16.85 -6.88
N LEU A 300 7.40 16.20 -6.64
CA LEU A 300 6.66 16.27 -5.39
C LEU A 300 6.49 14.87 -4.79
N VAL A 301 6.88 14.70 -3.54
CA VAL A 301 6.68 13.47 -2.78
C VAL A 301 5.90 13.79 -1.51
N TYR A 302 4.77 13.12 -1.34
CA TYR A 302 3.91 13.25 -0.17
C TYR A 302 3.99 11.98 0.68
N LEU A 303 4.37 12.13 1.94
CA LEU A 303 4.53 11.01 2.86
C LEU A 303 3.38 10.93 3.87
N SER A 304 2.85 9.72 4.05
CA SER A 304 1.91 9.41 5.11
C SER A 304 2.51 8.38 6.06
N SER A 305 2.28 8.57 7.36
CA SER A 305 2.57 7.56 8.38
C SER A 305 1.59 6.39 8.29
N ARG A 306 1.78 5.39 9.15
CA ARG A 306 0.83 4.30 9.29
C ARG A 306 -0.56 4.77 9.73
N THR A 307 -1.56 4.00 9.32
CA THR A 307 -2.89 4.00 9.94
C THR A 307 -2.81 3.40 11.34
N TYR A 308 -3.86 3.56 12.14
CA TYR A 308 -3.94 2.99 13.49
C TYR A 308 -3.60 1.49 13.52
N GLY A 309 -2.75 1.10 14.47
CA GLY A 309 -2.32 -0.29 14.69
C GLY A 309 -2.94 -0.94 15.92
N GLY A 310 -3.79 -0.23 16.69
CA GLY A 310 -4.22 -0.71 18.01
C GLY A 310 -5.28 -1.82 17.97
N TYR A 311 -5.84 -2.10 16.79
CA TYR A 311 -6.69 -3.26 16.56
C TYR A 311 -5.91 -4.49 16.05
N ALA A 312 -4.60 -4.37 15.82
CA ALA A 312 -3.78 -5.46 15.31
C ALA A 312 -3.75 -6.65 16.28
N THR A 313 -4.00 -7.84 15.74
CA THR A 313 -3.86 -9.14 16.44
C THR A 313 -2.63 -9.91 15.97
N SER A 314 -1.87 -9.34 15.04
CA SER A 314 -0.62 -9.89 14.52
C SER A 314 0.57 -8.99 14.86
N GLY A 315 1.75 -9.58 14.92
CA GLY A 315 3.01 -8.86 15.12
C GLY A 315 3.51 -8.14 13.87
N LEU A 316 2.67 -7.91 12.84
CA LEU A 316 3.12 -7.26 11.60
C LEU A 316 3.68 -5.88 11.90
N ASN A 317 2.89 -4.97 12.46
CA ASN A 317 3.37 -3.66 12.92
C ASN A 317 2.26 -3.04 13.79
N PRO A 318 2.15 -3.49 15.04
CA PRO A 318 1.15 -3.03 15.99
C PRO A 318 1.55 -1.68 16.60
N GLU A 319 0.73 -1.13 17.50
CA GLU A 319 1.15 0.01 18.32
C GLU A 319 2.19 -0.39 19.37
N PRO A 320 3.15 0.49 19.71
CA PRO A 320 3.20 1.91 19.33
C PRO A 320 3.89 2.20 17.99
N TYR A 321 4.42 1.19 17.29
CA TYR A 321 5.18 1.37 16.05
C TYR A 321 4.39 2.04 14.93
N ALA A 322 3.09 1.78 14.84
CA ALA A 322 2.22 2.43 13.88
C ALA A 322 2.12 3.94 14.15
N PHE A 323 1.84 4.35 15.39
CA PHE A 323 1.90 5.76 15.80
C PHE A 323 3.30 6.36 15.57
N GLU A 324 4.35 5.68 16.04
CA GLU A 324 5.74 6.16 16.01
C GLU A 324 6.29 6.33 14.58
N SER A 325 5.73 5.64 13.58
CA SER A 325 6.09 5.86 12.17
C SER A 325 5.84 7.30 11.70
N ALA A 326 5.00 8.07 12.41
CA ALA A 326 4.82 9.49 12.16
C ALA A 326 6.10 10.31 12.44
N PHE A 327 6.91 9.91 13.43
CA PHE A 327 8.22 10.53 13.69
C PHE A 327 9.22 10.25 12.58
N SER A 328 9.19 9.04 11.98
CA SER A 328 10.03 8.73 10.81
C SER A 328 9.76 9.68 9.64
N VAL A 329 8.48 9.97 9.38
CA VAL A 329 8.07 10.90 8.31
C VAL A 329 8.43 12.34 8.68
N LYS A 330 8.11 12.78 9.90
CA LYS A 330 8.47 14.10 10.43
C LYS A 330 9.97 14.36 10.25
N TRP A 331 10.82 13.51 10.84
CA TRP A 331 12.25 13.72 10.86
C TRP A 331 12.89 13.67 9.48
N LEU A 332 12.37 12.87 8.54
CA LEU A 332 12.84 12.90 7.16
C LEU A 332 12.56 14.25 6.47
N ILE A 333 11.36 14.79 6.65
CA ILE A 333 10.98 16.09 6.08
C ILE A 333 11.79 17.21 6.75
N GLU A 334 11.96 17.17 8.06
CA GLU A 334 12.80 18.12 8.80
C GLU A 334 14.25 18.06 8.34
N GLN A 335 14.80 16.87 8.11
CA GLN A 335 16.15 16.69 7.58
C GLN A 335 16.31 17.40 6.23
N GLN A 336 15.33 17.31 5.33
CA GLN A 336 15.35 18.05 4.07
C GLN A 336 15.21 19.57 4.28
N ILE A 337 14.30 20.01 5.14
CA ILE A 337 14.08 21.44 5.46
C ILE A 337 15.36 22.07 6.03
N ASN A 338 16.06 21.34 6.90
CA ASN A 338 17.32 21.76 7.51
C ASN A 338 18.50 21.76 6.52
N GLY A 339 18.28 21.37 5.26
CA GLY A 339 19.26 21.51 4.18
C GLY A 339 20.26 20.36 4.08
N ASP A 340 19.90 19.16 4.52
CA ASP A 340 20.74 17.98 4.30
C ASP A 340 21.01 17.77 2.81
N LYS A 341 22.29 17.76 2.43
CA LYS A 341 22.72 17.65 1.04
C LYS A 341 22.30 16.34 0.38
N SER A 342 22.11 15.27 1.16
CA SER A 342 21.66 13.98 0.66
C SER A 342 20.17 13.95 0.31
N LEU A 343 19.42 14.99 0.66
CA LEU A 343 18.00 15.17 0.35
C LEU A 343 17.74 16.45 -0.45
N ASN A 344 18.78 17.07 -1.03
CA ASN A 344 18.62 18.31 -1.77
C ASN A 344 17.66 18.12 -2.96
N PHE A 345 16.64 18.97 -3.03
CA PHE A 345 15.68 19.01 -4.14
C PHE A 345 15.88 20.23 -5.05
N ASP A 346 16.72 21.19 -4.64
CA ASP A 346 16.91 22.45 -5.35
C ASP A 346 18.21 22.41 -6.18
N PRO A 347 18.13 22.42 -7.53
CA PRO A 347 19.32 22.42 -8.37
C PRO A 347 20.20 23.66 -8.19
N ALA A 348 19.65 24.77 -7.66
CA ALA A 348 20.46 25.95 -7.34
C ALA A 348 21.36 25.74 -6.10
N ARG A 349 21.11 24.69 -5.31
CA ARG A 349 21.85 24.34 -4.08
C ARG A 349 22.78 23.13 -4.27
N GLY A 350 22.93 22.63 -5.49
CA GLY A 350 23.76 21.49 -5.86
C GLY A 350 22.97 20.37 -6.52
N ASP A 351 23.58 19.19 -6.64
CA ASP A 351 22.91 18.01 -7.21
C ASP A 351 21.56 17.75 -6.54
N VAL A 352 20.55 17.50 -7.37
CA VAL A 352 19.25 17.00 -6.88
C VAL A 352 19.43 15.54 -6.47
N LYS A 353 19.30 15.27 -5.16
CA LYS A 353 19.42 13.94 -4.56
C LYS A 353 18.08 13.34 -4.17
N ALA A 354 17.03 14.14 -4.02
CA ALA A 354 15.65 13.68 -3.79
C ALA A 354 14.65 14.72 -4.30
N PRO A 355 13.38 14.37 -4.58
CA PRO A 355 12.33 15.36 -4.83
C PRO A 355 12.00 16.16 -3.57
N TRP A 356 11.18 17.21 -3.72
CA TRP A 356 10.64 17.94 -2.57
C TRP A 356 9.69 17.05 -1.77
N LEU A 357 9.90 16.99 -0.45
CA LEU A 357 9.19 16.12 0.47
C LEU A 357 8.23 16.94 1.34
N SER A 358 7.00 16.47 1.47
CA SER A 358 6.01 17.06 2.38
C SER A 358 5.13 15.99 2.99
N TRP A 359 4.43 16.33 4.05
CA TRP A 359 3.35 15.49 4.54
C TRP A 359 2.27 15.37 3.47
N GLY A 360 1.84 14.13 3.22
CA GLY A 360 0.55 13.83 2.62
C GLY A 360 -0.55 13.86 3.69
N PRO A 361 -1.71 13.20 3.46
CA PRO A 361 -2.71 13.11 4.51
C PRO A 361 -2.13 12.37 5.71
N TYR A 362 -2.36 12.90 6.91
CA TYR A 362 -2.06 12.18 8.14
C TYR A 362 -3.13 11.13 8.37
N LEU A 363 -2.71 9.86 8.45
CA LEU A 363 -3.63 8.73 8.43
C LEU A 363 -3.88 8.10 9.78
N TRP A 364 -3.11 8.47 10.81
CA TRP A 364 -3.31 7.91 12.14
C TRP A 364 -4.43 8.64 12.89
N ALA A 365 -5.21 7.88 13.65
CA ALA A 365 -6.16 8.35 14.66
C ALA A 365 -6.22 7.28 15.75
N ASN A 366 -6.51 7.66 17.00
CA ASN A 366 -6.45 6.75 18.13
C ASN A 366 -7.70 5.86 18.24
N GLY A 367 -7.80 4.88 17.35
CA GLY A 367 -8.98 4.02 17.26
C GLY A 367 -10.25 4.84 17.07
N SER A 368 -11.27 4.55 17.87
CA SER A 368 -12.58 5.22 17.81
C SER A 368 -12.58 6.62 18.44
N THR A 369 -11.46 7.06 19.02
CA THR A 369 -11.30 8.45 19.48
C THR A 369 -11.14 9.34 18.26
N LYS A 370 -12.14 10.23 18.06
CA LYS A 370 -12.14 11.17 16.95
C LYS A 370 -11.03 12.20 17.12
N ARG A 371 -10.29 12.42 16.04
CA ARG A 371 -9.47 13.61 15.84
C ARG A 371 -10.33 14.87 15.80
N GLU A 372 -9.68 16.03 15.86
CA GLU A 372 -10.33 17.33 15.71
C GLU A 372 -11.12 17.45 14.39
N ASP A 373 -10.61 16.85 13.31
CA ASP A 373 -11.30 16.80 12.01
C ASP A 373 -12.39 15.73 11.90
N GLY A 374 -12.70 15.05 13.01
CA GLY A 374 -13.71 14.00 13.11
C GLY A 374 -13.26 12.62 12.60
N PHE A 375 -12.03 12.49 12.10
CA PHE A 375 -11.52 11.20 11.61
C PHE A 375 -11.25 10.23 12.76
N ALA A 376 -11.67 8.98 12.57
CA ALA A 376 -11.49 7.89 13.53
C ALA A 376 -11.54 6.53 12.82
N TYR A 377 -11.01 5.52 13.52
CA TYR A 377 -11.06 4.13 13.11
C TYR A 377 -11.98 3.31 14.01
N GLU A 378 -12.78 2.45 13.39
CA GLU A 378 -13.50 1.39 14.08
C GLU A 378 -12.83 0.04 13.80
N PRO A 379 -13.01 -0.99 14.64
CA PRO A 379 -12.50 -2.32 14.36
C PRO A 379 -12.91 -2.85 12.97
N ALA A 380 -14.10 -2.49 12.51
CA ALA A 380 -14.64 -2.86 11.20
C ALA A 380 -13.88 -2.24 10.00
N ASP A 381 -13.06 -1.21 10.22
CA ASP A 381 -12.18 -0.65 9.18
C ASP A 381 -10.96 -1.54 8.90
N PHE A 382 -10.74 -2.56 9.73
CA PHE A 382 -9.68 -3.53 9.56
C PHE A 382 -10.25 -4.92 9.29
N THR A 383 -9.45 -5.76 8.65
CA THR A 383 -9.85 -7.15 8.45
C THR A 383 -9.87 -7.86 9.80
N PRO A 384 -10.88 -8.70 10.10
CA PRO A 384 -10.98 -9.41 11.37
C PRO A 384 -9.87 -10.45 11.55
N ASN A 385 -9.15 -10.80 10.47
CA ASN A 385 -8.10 -11.81 10.49
C ASN A 385 -6.85 -11.33 11.25
N ASP A 386 -6.43 -10.08 11.05
CA ASP A 386 -5.17 -9.56 11.61
C ASP A 386 -5.26 -8.17 12.25
N GLY A 387 -6.40 -7.48 12.10
CA GLY A 387 -6.60 -6.11 12.61
C GLY A 387 -5.58 -5.08 12.12
N THR A 388 -4.83 -5.41 11.06
CA THR A 388 -3.71 -4.62 10.50
C THR A 388 -4.02 -4.18 9.08
N HIS A 389 -4.52 -5.11 8.27
CA HIS A 389 -4.95 -4.85 6.91
C HIS A 389 -6.33 -4.18 6.91
N GLN A 390 -6.55 -3.28 5.95
CA GLN A 390 -7.80 -2.53 5.83
C GLN A 390 -8.89 -3.41 5.22
N SER A 391 -10.08 -3.36 5.81
CA SER A 391 -11.30 -3.86 5.18
C SER A 391 -11.72 -2.95 4.02
N PRO A 392 -12.71 -3.33 3.18
CA PRO A 392 -13.23 -2.44 2.15
C PRO A 392 -13.72 -1.08 2.70
N SER A 393 -14.25 -1.01 3.92
CA SER A 393 -14.66 0.28 4.54
C SER A 393 -13.45 1.11 4.94
N GLY A 394 -12.43 0.50 5.57
CA GLY A 394 -11.20 1.21 5.93
C GLY A 394 -10.44 1.72 4.71
N GLN A 395 -10.40 0.93 3.63
CA GLN A 395 -9.85 1.36 2.35
C GLN A 395 -10.60 2.59 1.81
N ARG A 396 -11.94 2.59 1.84
CA ARG A 396 -12.74 3.76 1.42
C ARG A 396 -12.44 4.99 2.28
N LYS A 397 -12.38 4.86 3.61
CA LYS A 397 -12.04 5.97 4.52
C LYS A 397 -10.70 6.61 4.17
N VAL A 398 -9.65 5.80 4.00
CA VAL A 398 -8.32 6.31 3.66
C VAL A 398 -8.26 6.85 2.23
N GLY A 399 -8.95 6.22 1.29
CA GLY A 399 -9.10 6.73 -0.08
C GLY A 399 -9.72 8.11 -0.14
N GLN A 400 -10.73 8.38 0.70
CA GLN A 400 -11.35 9.71 0.80
C GLN A 400 -10.45 10.75 1.47
N LEU A 401 -9.63 10.36 2.47
CA LEU A 401 -8.59 11.25 3.01
C LEU A 401 -7.56 11.65 1.95
N LEU A 402 -7.13 10.69 1.12
CA LEU A 402 -6.22 10.96 0.00
C LEU A 402 -6.84 11.90 -1.01
N LEU A 403 -8.09 11.64 -1.43
CA LEU A 403 -8.80 12.53 -2.35
C LEU A 403 -8.92 13.95 -1.79
N LYS A 404 -9.41 14.09 -0.54
CA LYS A 404 -9.52 15.38 0.12
C LYS A 404 -8.18 16.11 0.17
N PHE A 405 -7.09 15.43 0.51
CA PHE A 405 -5.75 16.03 0.51
C PHE A 405 -5.38 16.56 -0.88
N PHE A 406 -5.44 15.72 -1.91
CA PHE A 406 -5.03 16.11 -3.26
C PHE A 406 -5.92 17.21 -3.86
N GLU A 407 -7.20 17.30 -3.47
CA GLU A 407 -8.11 18.37 -3.91
C GLU A 407 -7.94 19.70 -3.16
N SER A 408 -7.37 19.69 -1.96
CA SER A 408 -7.38 20.87 -1.06
C SER A 408 -6.01 21.43 -0.72
N ASP A 409 -4.95 20.61 -0.72
CA ASP A 409 -3.61 21.09 -0.39
C ASP A 409 -3.11 22.07 -1.47
N SER A 410 -2.48 23.16 -1.02
CA SER A 410 -2.00 24.25 -1.87
C SER A 410 -1.01 23.79 -2.94
N THR A 411 -0.28 22.70 -2.69
CA THR A 411 0.73 22.13 -3.59
C THR A 411 0.22 20.98 -4.45
N THR A 412 -1.03 20.58 -4.28
CA THR A 412 -1.67 19.53 -5.11
C THR A 412 -2.79 20.09 -5.98
N LYS A 413 -3.62 20.97 -5.41
CA LYS A 413 -4.83 21.50 -6.04
C LYS A 413 -4.58 22.07 -7.46
N PRO A 414 -3.51 22.85 -7.73
CA PRO A 414 -3.33 23.49 -9.04
C PRO A 414 -3.19 22.53 -10.23
N TRP A 415 -2.76 21.29 -10.01
CA TRP A 415 -2.58 20.29 -11.07
C TRP A 415 -3.53 19.09 -10.92
N PHE A 416 -4.10 18.87 -9.74
CA PHE A 416 -4.97 17.74 -9.44
C PHE A 416 -6.45 18.01 -9.69
N ALA A 417 -6.95 19.15 -9.22
CA ALA A 417 -8.34 19.55 -9.43
C ALA A 417 -8.52 20.13 -10.83
N ARG A 418 -9.75 20.16 -11.34
CA ARG A 418 -10.04 20.90 -12.58
C ARG A 418 -9.68 22.38 -12.37
N PRO A 419 -9.02 23.03 -13.37
CA PRO A 419 -8.70 24.45 -13.34
C PRO A 419 -9.91 25.34 -13.09
#